data_AF-A0A956UCE5-F1
#
_entry.id   AF-A0A956UCE5-F1
#
_cell.length_a   1.000
_cell.length_b   1.000
_cell.length_c   1.000
_cell.angle_alpha   90.00
_cell.angle_beta   90.00
_cell.angle_gamma   90.00
#
_symmetry.space_group_name_H-M   'P 1'
#
loop_
_entity.id
_entity.type
_entity.pdbx_description
1 polymer ?
#
loop_
_entity_poly.entity_id
_entity_poly.type
_entity_poly.pdbx_seq_one_letter_code
_entity_poly.pdbx_strand_id
1 'polypeptide(L)'
;MGLDSVELVMAVEEEFGVDLPDDKLAEVRTVGDFHRCVVEALGASPPAHCLKQRLFFKLRRAMMENYGLEREQIRLDAVLGDLVPQNELAQGWKFFAEFTELKFPRFRAPHFIPLFDKHTGMLTVGSLLTAMVTLNAAELEPEPGSHDEVWVRLVRVIEKQINVRVDEIMPDASIAYDLGVE
;
A
#
# COMPACT_ATOMS: atom_id res chain seq x y z
N MET A 1 10.14 20.68 -7.40
CA MET A 1 9.44 19.73 -6.52
C MET A 1 9.87 18.37 -7.02
N GLY A 2 11.00 17.86 -6.53
CA GLY A 2 11.40 16.48 -6.83
C GLY A 2 10.42 15.53 -6.17
N LEU A 3 10.28 14.32 -6.71
CA LEU A 3 9.54 13.27 -6.02
C LEU A 3 10.40 12.80 -4.84
N ASP A 4 9.79 12.64 -3.66
CA ASP A 4 10.45 12.06 -2.50
C ASP A 4 10.68 10.54 -2.74
N SER A 5 11.89 10.05 -2.48
CA SER A 5 12.20 8.62 -2.55
C SER A 5 11.23 7.74 -1.73
N VAL A 6 10.71 8.25 -0.61
CA VAL A 6 9.71 7.58 0.22
C VAL A 6 8.38 7.44 -0.51
N GLU A 7 7.94 8.46 -1.27
CA GLU A 7 6.70 8.41 -2.06
C GLU A 7 6.79 7.40 -3.20
N LEU A 8 7.93 7.35 -3.90
CA LEU A 8 8.15 6.37 -4.96
C LEU A 8 8.09 4.94 -4.42
N VAL A 9 8.81 4.70 -3.33
CA VAL A 9 8.84 3.39 -2.66
C VAL A 9 7.42 3.01 -2.23
N MET A 10 6.67 3.91 -1.60
CA MET A 10 5.28 3.66 -1.21
C MET A 10 4.39 3.25 -2.39
N ALA A 11 4.50 3.96 -3.51
CA ALA A 11 3.72 3.66 -4.70
C ALA A 11 4.05 2.27 -5.26
N VAL A 12 5.33 1.87 -5.23
CA VAL A 12 5.78 0.54 -5.66
C VAL A 12 5.32 -0.55 -4.68
N GLU A 13 5.52 -0.36 -3.38
CA GLU A 13 5.04 -1.27 -2.34
C GLU A 13 3.52 -1.52 -2.44
N GLU A 14 2.74 -0.47 -2.71
CA GLU A 14 1.29 -0.56 -2.91
C GLU A 14 0.91 -1.32 -4.18
N GLU A 15 1.54 -0.98 -5.31
CA GLU A 15 1.27 -1.62 -6.61
C GLU A 15 1.54 -3.13 -6.54
N PHE A 16 2.68 -3.52 -5.97
CA PHE A 16 3.13 -4.91 -5.93
C PHE A 16 2.65 -5.66 -4.69
N GLY A 17 2.18 -4.96 -3.65
CA GLY A 17 1.71 -5.60 -2.43
C GLY A 17 2.83 -6.19 -1.58
N VAL A 18 4.00 -5.58 -1.60
CA VAL A 18 5.22 -6.06 -0.93
C VAL A 18 5.67 -5.06 0.12
N ASP A 19 6.43 -5.54 1.11
CA ASP A 19 7.25 -4.67 1.97
C ASP A 19 8.65 -4.65 1.39
N LEU A 20 9.22 -3.47 1.18
CA LEU A 20 10.59 -3.33 0.72
C LEU A 20 11.46 -2.86 1.88
N PRO A 21 12.33 -3.73 2.43
CA PRO A 21 13.17 -3.37 3.57
C PRO A 21 14.12 -2.21 3.28
N ASP A 22 14.27 -1.29 4.22
CA ASP A 22 15.15 -0.11 4.09
C ASP A 22 16.61 -0.48 3.78
N ASP A 23 17.12 -1.59 4.32
CA ASP A 23 18.47 -2.08 4.05
C ASP A 23 18.65 -2.51 2.59
N LYS A 24 17.61 -3.07 1.97
CA LYS A 24 17.60 -3.41 0.54
C LYS A 24 17.46 -2.16 -0.32
N LEU A 25 16.56 -1.24 0.05
CA LEU A 25 16.37 0.02 -0.66
C LEU A 25 17.62 0.90 -0.61
N ALA A 26 18.40 0.86 0.47
CA ALA A 26 19.65 1.59 0.60
C ALA A 26 20.71 1.21 -0.46
N GLU A 27 20.61 0.00 -1.03
CA GLU A 27 21.49 -0.48 -2.10
C GLU A 27 20.97 -0.14 -3.51
N VAL A 28 19.70 0.26 -3.64
CA VAL A 28 19.07 0.58 -4.93
C VAL A 28 19.64 1.90 -5.47
N ARG A 29 20.16 1.88 -6.71
CA ARG A 29 20.70 3.06 -7.40
C ARG A 29 20.07 3.28 -8.78
N THR A 30 19.70 2.19 -9.45
CA THR A 30 19.11 2.20 -10.79
C THR A 30 17.71 1.61 -10.80
N VAL A 31 16.95 1.87 -11.87
CA VAL A 31 15.62 1.25 -12.07
C VAL A 31 15.72 -0.28 -12.13
N GLY A 32 16.80 -0.81 -12.72
CA GLY A 32 17.08 -2.25 -12.75
C GLY A 32 17.36 -2.85 -11.37
N ASP A 33 18.02 -2.12 -10.47
CA ASP A 33 18.17 -2.54 -9.06
C ASP A 33 16.82 -2.61 -8.37
N PHE A 34 15.98 -1.60 -8.61
CA PHE A 34 14.66 -1.52 -8.02
C PHE A 34 13.77 -2.67 -8.51
N HIS A 35 13.78 -2.96 -9.82
CA HIS A 35 13.10 -4.10 -10.41
C HIS A 35 13.51 -5.42 -9.76
N ARG A 36 14.82 -5.66 -9.60
CA ARG A 36 15.32 -6.85 -8.92
C ARG A 36 14.83 -6.94 -7.48
N CYS A 37 14.89 -5.84 -6.74
CA CYS A 37 14.41 -5.77 -5.37
C CYS A 37 12.92 -6.16 -5.26
N VAL A 38 12.08 -5.66 -6.17
CA VAL A 38 10.65 -6.01 -6.22
C VAL A 38 10.43 -7.48 -6.56
N VAL A 39 11.16 -8.02 -7.56
CA VAL A 39 11.06 -9.44 -7.93
C VAL A 39 11.46 -10.36 -6.77
N GLU A 40 12.54 -10.02 -6.05
CA GLU A 40 12.97 -10.78 -4.87
C GLU A 40 11.92 -10.75 -3.75
N ALA A 41 11.32 -9.58 -3.48
CA ALA A 41 10.27 -9.43 -2.49
C ALA A 41 9.01 -10.24 -2.82
N LEU A 42 8.62 -10.28 -4.11
CA LEU A 42 7.50 -11.09 -4.59
C LEU A 42 7.76 -12.60 -4.44
N GLY A 43 9.01 -13.04 -4.61
CA GLY A 43 9.40 -14.45 -4.42
C GLY A 43 9.46 -14.89 -2.95
N ALA A 44 9.72 -13.96 -2.04
CA ALA A 44 9.84 -14.23 -0.60
C ALA A 44 8.49 -14.24 0.14
N SER A 45 7.44 -13.62 -0.42
CA SER A 45 6.14 -13.46 0.25
C SER A 45 5.14 -14.56 -0.17
N PRO A 46 4.60 -15.38 0.75
CA PRO A 46 3.60 -16.38 0.37
C PRO A 46 2.31 -15.70 -0.14
N PRO A 47 1.57 -16.30 -1.09
CA PRO A 47 0.46 -15.66 -1.81
C PRO A 47 -0.68 -15.10 -0.92
N ALA A 48 -0.84 -15.62 0.31
CA ALA A 48 -1.81 -15.10 1.28
C ALA A 48 -1.36 -13.79 1.97
N HIS A 49 -0.06 -13.51 2.01
CA HIS A 49 0.50 -12.29 2.59
C HIS A 49 0.32 -11.08 1.65
N CYS A 50 0.34 -11.29 0.33
CA CYS A 50 0.07 -10.26 -0.67
C CYS A 50 -1.31 -9.60 -0.50
N LEU A 51 -2.36 -10.36 -0.15
CA LEU A 51 -3.72 -9.81 -0.06
C LEU A 51 -3.89 -8.86 1.13
N LYS A 52 -3.45 -9.29 2.33
CA LYS A 52 -3.49 -8.46 3.55
C LYS A 52 -2.66 -7.21 3.37
N GLN A 53 -1.48 -7.34 2.77
CA GLN A 53 -0.54 -6.26 2.59
C GLN A 53 -1.04 -5.22 1.58
N ARG A 54 -1.54 -5.64 0.42
CA ARG A 54 -2.17 -4.73 -0.57
C ARG A 54 -3.35 -3.96 0.01
N LEU A 55 -4.22 -4.65 0.75
CA LEU A 55 -5.34 -4.01 1.43
C LEU A 55 -4.86 -3.02 2.49
N PHE A 56 -3.78 -3.33 3.19
CA PHE A 56 -3.19 -2.43 4.17
C PHE A 56 -2.62 -1.17 3.51
N PHE A 57 -1.90 -1.29 2.39
CA PHE A 57 -1.38 -0.13 1.65
C PHE A 57 -2.50 0.78 1.16
N LYS A 58 -3.52 0.21 0.50
CA LYS A 58 -4.68 0.98 0.03
C LYS A 58 -5.44 1.64 1.19
N LEU A 59 -5.64 0.91 2.30
CA LEU A 59 -6.27 1.46 3.50
C LEU A 59 -5.45 2.62 4.08
N ARG A 60 -4.14 2.44 4.21
CA ARG A 60 -3.23 3.45 4.74
C ARG A 60 -3.22 4.70 3.88
N ARG A 61 -3.07 4.55 2.56
CA ARG A 61 -3.14 5.68 1.62
C ARG A 61 -4.45 6.44 1.75
N ALA A 62 -5.57 5.73 1.78
CA ALA A 62 -6.87 6.35 1.99
C ALA A 62 -6.91 7.15 3.31
N MET A 63 -6.40 6.57 4.40
CA MET A 63 -6.33 7.24 5.69
C MET A 63 -5.44 8.50 5.67
N MET A 64 -4.31 8.46 4.97
CA MET A 64 -3.42 9.63 4.79
C MET A 64 -4.13 10.73 3.99
N GLU A 65 -4.69 10.41 2.83
CA GLU A 65 -5.29 11.38 1.90
C GLU A 65 -6.51 12.10 2.49
N ASN A 66 -7.28 11.42 3.34
CA ASN A 66 -8.55 11.94 3.82
C ASN A 66 -8.52 12.47 5.26
N TYR A 67 -7.58 12.00 6.08
CA TYR A 67 -7.44 12.44 7.48
C TYR A 67 -6.11 13.14 7.76
N GLY A 68 -5.21 13.23 6.77
CA GLY A 68 -3.90 13.88 6.94
C GLY A 68 -3.00 13.16 7.95
N LEU A 69 -3.17 11.84 8.11
CA LEU A 69 -2.38 11.02 9.01
C LEU A 69 -1.00 10.71 8.40
N GLU A 70 0.01 10.56 9.24
CA GLU A 70 1.35 10.14 8.81
C GLU A 70 1.46 8.61 8.71
N ARG A 71 2.35 8.11 7.85
CA ARG A 71 2.57 6.68 7.60
C ARG A 71 2.84 5.91 8.90
N GLU A 72 3.64 6.50 9.79
CA GLU A 72 4.13 5.90 11.04
C GLU A 72 3.00 5.70 12.06
N GLN A 73 1.92 6.48 11.94
CA GLN A 73 0.74 6.38 12.81
C GLN A 73 -0.16 5.21 12.39
N ILE A 74 -0.15 4.86 11.09
CA ILE A 74 -1.04 3.84 10.53
C ILE A 74 -0.33 2.49 10.59
N ARG A 75 -0.35 1.88 11.76
CA ARG A 75 0.23 0.55 12.02
C ARG A 75 -0.87 -0.46 12.31
N LEU A 76 -0.61 -1.75 12.09
CA LEU A 76 -1.61 -2.80 12.33
C LEU A 76 -2.07 -2.87 13.79
N ASP A 77 -1.22 -2.49 14.73
CA ASP A 77 -1.50 -2.40 16.17
C ASP A 77 -2.12 -1.07 16.60
N ALA A 78 -2.19 -0.07 15.71
CA ALA A 78 -2.77 1.23 16.02
C ALA A 78 -4.29 1.12 16.26
N VAL A 79 -4.76 1.77 17.32
CA VAL A 79 -6.18 1.82 17.69
C VAL A 79 -6.89 2.83 16.79
N LEU A 80 -7.95 2.38 16.11
CA LEU A 80 -8.61 3.18 15.09
C LEU A 80 -9.28 4.44 15.66
N GLY A 81 -9.79 4.37 16.90
CA GLY A 81 -10.40 5.51 17.58
C GLY A 81 -9.41 6.61 17.99
N ASP A 82 -8.12 6.29 18.07
CA ASP A 82 -7.06 7.27 18.35
C ASP A 82 -6.59 7.98 17.07
N LEU A 83 -6.76 7.32 15.92
CA LEU A 83 -6.41 7.86 14.60
C LEU A 83 -7.54 8.70 14.00
N VAL A 84 -8.78 8.22 14.12
CA VAL A 84 -9.94 8.86 13.50
C VAL A 84 -11.11 8.87 14.48
N PRO A 85 -11.72 10.04 14.75
CA PRO A 85 -12.91 10.15 15.59
C PRO A 85 -14.07 9.27 15.10
N GLN A 86 -14.82 8.66 16.02
CA GLN A 86 -15.86 7.68 15.70
C GLN A 86 -17.01 8.25 14.83
N ASN A 87 -17.31 9.54 14.97
CA ASN A 87 -18.29 10.27 14.16
C ASN A 87 -17.85 10.47 12.70
N GLU A 88 -16.54 10.64 12.48
CA GLU A 88 -15.94 10.76 11.16
C GLU A 88 -15.76 9.39 10.51
N LEU A 89 -15.35 8.38 11.28
CA LEU A 89 -15.29 6.99 10.82
C LEU A 89 -16.61 6.54 10.19
N ALA A 90 -17.75 6.82 10.83
CA ALA A 90 -19.06 6.38 10.33
C ALA A 90 -19.53 7.13 9.07
N GLN A 91 -19.18 8.41 8.93
CA GLN A 91 -19.62 9.25 7.81
C GLN A 91 -18.67 9.16 6.62
N GLY A 92 -17.36 9.22 6.90
CA GLY A 92 -16.31 9.13 5.91
C GLY A 92 -16.41 7.82 5.14
N TRP A 93 -16.64 6.69 5.82
CA TRP A 93 -16.57 5.35 5.21
C TRP A 93 -17.40 5.15 3.95
N LYS A 94 -18.55 5.83 3.88
CA LYS A 94 -19.43 5.78 2.70
C LYS A 94 -18.76 6.41 1.48
N PHE A 95 -18.04 7.50 1.67
CA PHE A 95 -17.28 8.18 0.63
C PHE A 95 -15.99 7.40 0.30
N PHE A 96 -15.26 6.91 1.31
CA PHE A 96 -14.04 6.11 1.09
C PHE A 96 -14.25 4.88 0.22
N ALA A 97 -15.32 4.12 0.48
CA ALA A 97 -15.61 2.90 -0.26
C ALA A 97 -15.86 3.17 -1.75
N GLU A 98 -16.32 4.37 -2.11
CA GLU A 98 -16.63 4.76 -3.48
C GLU A 98 -15.36 5.10 -4.29
N PHE A 99 -14.32 5.63 -3.64
CA PHE A 99 -13.08 6.05 -4.32
C PHE A 99 -11.96 5.00 -4.32
N THR A 100 -11.97 4.07 -3.37
CA THR A 100 -10.84 3.13 -3.17
C THR A 100 -11.01 1.79 -3.88
N GLU A 101 -12.17 1.56 -4.52
CA GLU A 101 -12.61 0.24 -5.02
C GLU A 101 -12.57 -0.87 -3.95
N LEU A 102 -12.47 -0.49 -2.67
CA LEU A 102 -12.40 -1.43 -1.56
C LEU A 102 -13.77 -1.62 -0.92
N LYS A 103 -14.09 -2.89 -0.66
CA LYS A 103 -15.23 -3.30 0.14
C LYS A 103 -14.88 -3.21 1.62
N PHE A 104 -15.63 -2.40 2.33
CA PHE A 104 -15.46 -2.23 3.78
C PHE A 104 -16.56 -2.94 4.57
N PRO A 105 -16.26 -3.39 5.81
CA PRO A 105 -17.29 -3.88 6.70
C PRO A 105 -18.30 -2.76 7.01
N ARG A 106 -19.57 -3.12 7.19
CA ARG A 106 -20.61 -2.15 7.55
C ARG A 106 -20.50 -1.80 9.05
N PHE A 107 -20.11 -0.57 9.34
CA PHE A 107 -20.06 -0.04 10.71
C PHE A 107 -21.45 0.43 11.19
N ARG A 108 -22.32 -0.52 11.54
CA ARG A 108 -23.57 -0.21 12.26
C ARG A 108 -23.63 -1.00 13.55
N ALA A 109 -23.88 -0.34 14.67
CA ALA A 109 -24.20 -1.04 15.92
C ALA A 109 -25.34 -2.05 15.69
N PRO A 110 -25.27 -3.28 16.24
CA PRO A 110 -24.21 -3.88 17.06
C PRO A 110 -23.14 -4.66 16.25
N HIS A 111 -23.10 -4.53 14.93
CA HIS A 111 -22.31 -5.37 14.02
C HIS A 111 -20.79 -5.10 14.04
N PHE A 112 -20.32 -4.14 14.85
CA PHE A 112 -18.88 -3.90 15.05
C PHE A 112 -18.23 -4.82 16.08
N ILE A 113 -19.02 -5.48 16.94
CA ILE A 113 -18.51 -6.39 18.00
C ILE A 113 -17.52 -7.45 17.48
N PRO A 114 -17.74 -8.08 16.30
CA PRO A 114 -16.80 -9.05 15.75
C PRO A 114 -15.46 -8.45 15.27
N LEU A 115 -15.37 -7.13 15.13
CA LEU A 115 -14.17 -6.41 14.67
C LEU A 115 -13.25 -6.01 15.83
N PHE A 116 -13.70 -6.10 17.07
CA PHE A 116 -12.84 -5.82 18.21
C PHE A 116 -11.83 -6.95 18.35
N ASP A 117 -10.58 -6.56 18.54
CA ASP A 117 -9.53 -7.49 18.86
C ASP A 117 -9.90 -8.23 20.15
N LYS A 118 -9.83 -9.57 20.11
CA LYS A 118 -10.31 -10.42 21.22
C LYS A 118 -9.43 -10.35 22.45
N HIS A 119 -8.21 -9.83 22.33
CA HIS A 119 -7.24 -9.72 23.42
C HIS A 119 -7.31 -8.37 24.10
N THR A 120 -7.46 -7.29 23.33
CA THR A 120 -7.45 -5.90 23.82
C THR A 120 -8.86 -5.33 24.01
N GLY A 121 -9.87 -5.89 23.33
CA GLY A 121 -11.22 -5.32 23.29
C GLY A 121 -11.27 -3.97 22.56
N MET A 122 -10.27 -3.66 21.73
CA MET A 122 -10.17 -2.43 20.95
C MET A 122 -10.31 -2.71 19.44
N LEU A 123 -10.79 -1.73 18.68
CA LEU A 123 -10.80 -1.78 17.22
C LEU A 123 -9.47 -1.22 16.71
N THR A 124 -8.63 -2.07 16.12
CA THR A 124 -7.34 -1.67 15.56
C THR A 124 -7.39 -1.62 14.04
N VAL A 125 -6.39 -0.98 13.41
CA VAL A 125 -6.22 -1.04 11.95
C VAL A 125 -6.09 -2.49 11.47
N GLY A 126 -5.39 -3.34 12.22
CA GLY A 126 -5.23 -4.76 11.90
C GLY A 126 -6.52 -5.57 11.99
N SER A 127 -7.39 -5.29 12.97
CA SER A 127 -8.67 -5.99 13.09
C SER A 127 -9.67 -5.55 12.01
N LEU A 128 -9.65 -4.27 11.63
CA LEU A 128 -10.35 -3.76 10.45
C LEU A 128 -9.84 -4.43 9.16
N LEU A 129 -8.53 -4.44 8.95
CA LEU A 129 -7.89 -5.06 7.79
C LEU A 129 -8.28 -6.53 7.65
N THR A 130 -8.28 -7.27 8.77
CA THR A 130 -8.66 -8.67 8.80
C THR A 130 -10.09 -8.89 8.29
N ALA A 131 -11.02 -8.00 8.65
CA ALA A 131 -12.39 -8.06 8.14
C ALA A 131 -12.49 -7.68 6.65
N MET A 132 -11.68 -6.72 6.20
CA MET A 132 -11.63 -6.31 4.79
C MET A 132 -11.11 -7.41 3.87
N VAL A 133 -10.17 -8.24 4.33
CA VAL A 133 -9.61 -9.35 3.54
C VAL A 133 -10.70 -10.27 3.03
N THR A 134 -11.63 -10.69 3.90
CA THR A 134 -12.74 -11.56 3.50
C THR A 134 -13.67 -10.90 2.48
N LEU A 135 -13.82 -9.58 2.53
CA LEU A 135 -14.70 -8.83 1.63
C LEU A 135 -14.07 -8.60 0.24
N ASN A 136 -12.75 -8.51 0.16
CA ASN A 136 -12.03 -8.12 -1.05
C ASN A 136 -11.24 -9.27 -1.71
N ALA A 137 -11.22 -10.47 -1.10
CA ALA A 137 -10.45 -11.61 -1.58
C ALA A 137 -10.70 -11.99 -3.04
N ALA A 138 -11.90 -11.73 -3.58
CA ALA A 138 -12.28 -12.07 -4.95
C ALA A 138 -11.92 -11.01 -5.99
N GLU A 139 -11.69 -9.75 -5.61
CA GLU A 139 -11.36 -8.66 -6.55
C GLU A 139 -9.86 -8.35 -6.61
N LEU A 140 -9.10 -8.89 -5.66
CA LEU A 140 -7.66 -8.79 -5.61
C LEU A 140 -7.07 -10.10 -6.12
N GLU A 141 -7.19 -10.35 -7.41
CA GLU A 141 -6.53 -11.48 -8.06
C GLU A 141 -5.00 -11.39 -7.86
N PRO A 142 -4.32 -12.50 -7.56
CA PRO A 142 -2.88 -12.57 -7.49
C PRO A 142 -2.31 -13.05 -8.82
N GLU A 143 -1.50 -12.24 -9.49
CA GLU A 143 -0.48 -12.76 -10.39
C GLU A 143 0.78 -11.94 -10.13
N PRO A 144 1.79 -12.48 -9.41
CA PRO A 144 3.15 -12.07 -9.66
C PRO A 144 3.42 -12.48 -11.11
N GLY A 145 3.24 -11.52 -12.01
CA GLY A 145 3.52 -11.70 -13.42
C GLY A 145 4.96 -12.12 -13.66
N SER A 146 5.28 -12.50 -14.90
CA SER A 146 6.67 -12.74 -15.29
C SER A 146 7.56 -11.53 -14.95
N HIS A 147 8.89 -11.71 -14.94
CA HIS A 147 9.82 -10.60 -14.74
C HIS A 147 9.52 -9.40 -15.66
N ASP A 148 9.08 -9.66 -16.90
CA ASP A 148 8.69 -8.64 -17.88
C ASP A 148 7.41 -7.90 -17.47
N GLU A 149 6.45 -8.59 -16.87
CA GLU A 149 5.23 -7.96 -16.36
C GLU A 149 5.51 -7.09 -15.14
N VAL A 150 6.38 -7.55 -14.23
CA VAL A 150 6.86 -6.75 -13.09
C VAL A 150 7.57 -5.49 -13.60
N TRP A 151 8.38 -5.61 -14.65
CA TRP A 151 9.03 -4.47 -15.29
C TRP A 151 8.02 -3.46 -15.84
N VAL A 152 7.05 -3.91 -16.65
CA VAL A 152 6.02 -3.04 -17.23
C VAL A 152 5.21 -2.31 -16.15
N ARG A 153 4.86 -2.99 -15.06
CA ARG A 153 4.12 -2.39 -13.95
C ARG A 153 4.98 -1.40 -13.17
N LEU A 154 6.24 -1.71 -12.91
CA LEU A 154 7.17 -0.82 -12.21
C LEU A 154 7.38 0.48 -13.01
N VAL A 155 7.63 0.37 -14.32
CA VAL A 155 7.78 1.53 -15.21
C VAL A 155 6.53 2.41 -15.18
N ARG A 156 5.33 1.82 -15.19
CA ARG A 156 4.08 2.59 -15.07
C ARG A 156 3.93 3.30 -13.72
N VAL A 157 4.38 2.70 -12.63
CA VAL A 157 4.38 3.38 -11.32
C VAL A 157 5.33 4.57 -11.37
N ILE A 158 6.57 4.37 -11.84
CA ILE A 158 7.57 5.42 -11.96
C ILE A 158 7.07 6.56 -12.84
N GLU A 159 6.51 6.27 -14.01
CA GLU A 159 5.91 7.27 -14.92
C GLU A 159 4.75 8.06 -14.25
N LYS A 160 3.94 7.42 -13.41
CA LYS A 160 2.85 8.12 -12.71
C LYS A 160 3.37 9.06 -11.63
N GLN A 161 4.48 8.70 -10.98
CA GLN A 161 5.06 9.50 -9.91
C GLN A 161 5.98 10.59 -10.45
N ILE A 162 6.65 10.33 -11.57
CA ILE A 162 7.67 11.19 -12.14
C ILE A 162 7.21 11.62 -13.53
N ASN A 163 7.17 12.92 -13.79
CA ASN A 163 6.79 13.48 -15.09
C ASN A 163 7.92 13.33 -16.13
N VAL A 164 8.37 12.09 -16.35
CA VAL A 164 9.37 11.66 -17.34
C VAL A 164 8.71 10.75 -18.37
N ARG A 165 9.28 10.69 -19.57
CA ARG A 165 8.73 9.84 -20.64
C ARG A 165 9.15 8.38 -20.42
N VAL A 166 8.28 7.44 -20.77
CA VAL A 166 8.55 5.99 -20.63
C VAL A 166 9.84 5.55 -21.33
N ASP A 167 10.20 6.19 -22.44
CA ASP A 167 11.45 5.90 -23.18
C ASP A 167 12.73 6.33 -22.45
N GLU A 168 12.61 7.08 -21.34
CA GLU A 168 13.73 7.49 -20.50
C GLU A 168 13.92 6.56 -19.28
N ILE A 169 12.94 5.70 -18.97
CA ILE A 169 12.96 4.77 -17.84
C ILE A 169 13.65 3.47 -18.27
N MET A 170 14.98 3.52 -18.36
CA MET A 170 15.82 2.38 -18.74
C MET A 170 16.38 1.64 -17.51
N PRO A 171 16.73 0.33 -17.62
CA PRO A 171 17.26 -0.43 -16.48
C PRO A 171 18.51 0.17 -15.82
N ASP A 172 19.34 0.86 -16.60
CA ASP A 172 20.56 1.53 -16.16
C ASP A 172 20.34 2.98 -15.70
N ALA A 173 19.13 3.52 -15.87
CA ALA A 173 18.80 4.87 -15.43
C ALA A 173 18.91 4.98 -13.90
N SER A 174 19.63 6.02 -13.45
CA SER A 174 19.79 6.36 -12.05
C SER A 174 18.51 6.97 -11.48
N ILE A 175 18.04 6.44 -10.36
CA ILE A 175 16.85 6.97 -9.67
C ILE A 175 17.09 8.41 -9.18
N ALA A 176 18.27 8.67 -8.61
CA ALA A 176 18.58 10.00 -8.09
C ALA A 176 18.88 11.01 -9.20
N TYR A 177 19.71 10.64 -10.18
CA TYR A 177 20.22 11.59 -11.17
C TYR A 177 19.35 11.69 -12.43
N ASP A 178 18.90 10.56 -12.97
CA ASP A 178 18.16 10.54 -14.25
C ASP A 178 16.66 10.72 -14.02
N LEU A 179 16.12 10.21 -12.92
CA LEU A 179 14.71 10.38 -12.56
C LEU A 179 14.44 11.55 -11.60
N GLY A 180 15.49 12.16 -11.03
CA GLY A 180 15.37 13.35 -10.18
C GLY A 180 14.65 13.10 -8.84
N VAL A 181 14.78 11.90 -8.28
CA VAL A 181 14.24 11.53 -6.97
C VAL A 181 15.24 11.92 -5.88
N GLU A 182 14.76 12.63 -4.85
CA GLU A 182 15.58 13.12 -3.73
C GLU A 182 15.58 12.18 -2.50
#